data_AF-A0A0Q9ZJV5-F1
#
_entry.id   AF-A0A0Q9ZJV5-F1
#
_cell.length_a   1.000
_cell.length_b   1.000
_cell.length_c   1.000
_cell.angle_alpha   90.00
_cell.angle_beta   90.00
_cell.angle_gamma   90.00
#
_symmetry.space_group_name_H-M   'P 1'
#
loop_
_entity.id
_entity.type
_entity.pdbx_description
1 polymer ?
#
loop_
_entity_poly.entity_id
_entity_poly.type
_entity_poly.pdbx_seq_one_letter_code
_entity_poly.pdbx_strand_id
1 'polypeptide(L)'
;MLRKPSEVDYLENYYIANYTAAIYYKHAILTTKKPYLKRLFKSLYNHKKALKNDLDKHILDARDQKYLDELIVKCKKEVVKMQKKLSSSSNLKTGRICTDMENYFGKQLKHTLGLLTDGKLRNTLLSHKHSSDSLRNQLITVSKYLI
;
A
#
# COMPACT_ATOMS: atom_id res chain seq x y z
N MET A 1 -15.48 -27.83 -13.16
CA MET A 1 -14.13 -27.42 -13.60
C MET A 1 -13.53 -26.48 -12.56
N LEU A 2 -12.48 -26.90 -11.85
CA LEU A 2 -11.73 -26.03 -10.94
C LEU A 2 -10.99 -24.99 -11.79
N ARG A 3 -11.45 -23.72 -11.79
CA ARG A 3 -10.72 -22.62 -12.42
C ARG A 3 -9.34 -22.56 -11.76
N LYS A 4 -8.26 -22.63 -12.57
CA LYS A 4 -6.92 -22.31 -12.06
C LYS A 4 -6.97 -20.92 -11.40
N PRO A 5 -6.41 -20.74 -10.20
CA PRO A 5 -6.36 -19.43 -9.57
C PRO A 5 -5.67 -18.44 -10.52
N SER A 6 -6.30 -17.28 -10.72
CA SER A 6 -5.69 -16.21 -11.49
C SER A 6 -4.53 -15.66 -10.67
N GLU A 7 -3.43 -15.24 -11.30
CA GLU A 7 -2.32 -14.63 -10.56
C GLU A 7 -2.74 -13.38 -9.77
N VAL A 8 -3.83 -12.75 -10.21
CA VAL A 8 -4.49 -11.65 -9.51
C VAL A 8 -5.01 -12.05 -8.12
N ASP A 9 -5.30 -13.33 -7.88
CA ASP A 9 -5.72 -13.82 -6.57
C ASP A 9 -4.57 -13.68 -5.54
N TYR A 10 -3.31 -13.73 -5.98
CA TYR A 10 -2.15 -13.48 -5.13
C TYR A 10 -1.92 -11.99 -4.84
N LEU A 11 -2.62 -11.09 -5.54
CA LEU A 11 -2.54 -9.64 -5.30
C LEU A 11 -3.39 -9.20 -4.11
N GLU A 12 -4.32 -10.01 -3.60
CA GLU A 12 -5.29 -9.58 -2.58
C GLU A 12 -4.63 -8.91 -1.37
N ASN A 13 -3.68 -9.60 -0.72
CA ASN A 13 -3.00 -9.08 0.47
C ASN A 13 -2.15 -7.84 0.15
N TYR A 14 -1.53 -7.82 -1.02
CA TYR A 14 -0.72 -6.69 -1.48
C TYR A 14 -1.58 -5.45 -1.78
N TYR A 15 -2.72 -5.66 -2.43
CA TYR A 15 -3.69 -4.62 -2.74
C TYR A 15 -4.28 -4.02 -1.47
N ILE A 16 -4.67 -4.87 -0.51
CA ILE A 16 -5.15 -4.43 0.81
C ILE A 16 -4.07 -3.62 1.54
N ALA A 17 -2.81 -4.07 1.52
CA ALA A 17 -1.69 -3.35 2.12
C ALA A 17 -1.50 -1.96 1.48
N ASN A 18 -1.51 -1.90 0.14
CA ASN A 18 -1.42 -0.66 -0.62
C ASN A 18 -2.55 0.33 -0.27
N TYR A 19 -3.79 -0.17 -0.27
CA TYR A 19 -4.98 0.65 0.01
C TYR A 19 -4.95 1.19 1.45
N THR A 20 -4.65 0.33 2.42
CA THR A 20 -4.58 0.70 3.84
C THR A 20 -3.52 1.77 4.09
N ALA A 21 -2.34 1.61 3.49
CA ALA A 21 -1.25 2.58 3.56
C ALA A 21 -1.67 3.93 2.95
N ALA A 22 -2.32 3.92 1.77
CA ALA A 22 -2.79 5.14 1.11
C ALA A 22 -3.77 5.95 2.00
N ILE A 23 -4.73 5.27 2.63
CA ILE A 23 -5.68 5.94 3.54
C ILE A 23 -4.96 6.54 4.75
N TYR A 24 -3.97 5.83 5.31
CA TYR A 24 -3.20 6.36 6.42
C TYR A 24 -2.36 7.57 6.03
N TYR A 25 -1.70 7.55 4.87
CA TYR A 25 -0.96 8.71 4.37
C TYR A 25 -1.86 9.91 4.12
N LYS A 26 -3.07 9.70 3.59
CA LYS A 26 -4.08 10.76 3.47
C LYS A 26 -4.38 11.39 4.83
N HIS A 27 -4.56 10.58 5.87
CA HIS A 27 -4.75 11.09 7.23
C HIS A 27 -3.51 11.85 7.73
N ALA A 28 -2.32 11.30 7.57
CA ALA A 28 -1.05 11.92 8.00
C ALA A 28 -0.79 13.28 7.32
N ILE A 29 -1.17 13.45 6.05
CA ILE A 29 -1.10 14.73 5.32
C ILE A 29 -1.97 15.80 5.99
N LEU A 30 -3.14 15.41 6.49
CA LEU A 30 -4.11 16.32 7.10
C LEU A 30 -3.73 16.70 8.53
N THR A 31 -3.09 15.79 9.27
CA THR A 31 -2.79 16.00 10.70
C THR A 31 -1.39 16.56 10.96
N THR A 32 -0.43 16.35 10.06
CA THR A 32 0.94 16.84 10.28
C THR A 32 1.06 18.34 10.09
N LYS A 33 1.69 19.01 11.05
CA LYS A 33 2.05 20.44 10.97
C LYS A 33 3.41 20.69 10.30
N LYS A 34 4.24 19.66 10.14
CA LYS A 34 5.61 19.80 9.59
C LYS A 34 5.55 19.79 8.05
N PRO A 35 5.90 20.90 7.35
CA PRO A 35 5.74 21.00 5.89
C PRO A 35 6.53 19.94 5.11
N TYR A 36 7.71 19.58 5.60
CA TYR A 36 8.54 18.54 5.00
C TYR A 36 7.89 17.15 5.11
N LEU A 37 7.40 16.76 6.29
CA LEU A 37 6.65 15.50 6.46
C LEU A 37 5.40 15.46 5.59
N LYS A 38 4.69 16.58 5.49
CA LYS A 38 3.51 16.69 4.62
C LYS A 38 3.85 16.41 3.16
N ARG A 39 4.97 16.92 2.65
CA ARG A 39 5.46 16.62 1.29
C ARG A 39 5.82 15.15 1.10
N LEU A 40 6.50 14.55 2.08
CA LEU A 40 6.84 13.14 2.03
C LEU A 40 5.57 12.25 2.02
N PHE A 41 4.61 12.52 2.91
CA PHE A 41 3.36 11.76 2.95
C PHE A 41 2.53 11.94 1.68
N LYS A 42 2.52 13.13 1.06
CA LYS A 42 1.93 13.35 -0.27
C LYS A 42 2.59 12.47 -1.34
N SER A 43 3.91 12.37 -1.33
CA SER A 43 4.65 11.55 -2.29
C SER A 43 4.34 10.06 -2.12
N LEU A 44 4.31 9.57 -0.87
CA LEU A 44 3.87 8.22 -0.51
C LEU A 44 2.42 7.95 -0.97
N TYR A 45 1.50 8.86 -0.66
CA TYR A 45 0.10 8.73 -1.08
C TYR A 45 -0.06 8.66 -2.61
N ASN A 46 0.62 9.54 -3.34
CA ASN A 46 0.57 9.58 -4.79
C ASN A 46 1.13 8.30 -5.41
N HIS A 47 2.21 7.75 -4.85
CA HIS A 47 2.76 6.46 -5.25
C HIS A 47 1.73 5.33 -5.06
N LYS A 48 1.12 5.21 -3.87
CA LYS A 48 0.09 4.18 -3.62
C LYS A 48 -1.14 4.34 -4.51
N LYS A 49 -1.53 5.58 -4.84
CA LYS A 49 -2.62 5.87 -5.78
C LYS A 49 -2.29 5.42 -7.21
N ALA A 50 -1.09 5.74 -7.70
CA ALA A 50 -0.63 5.31 -9.02
C ALA A 50 -0.60 3.77 -9.11
N LEU A 51 0.00 3.12 -8.12
CA LEU A 51 0.02 1.67 -8.02
C LEU A 51 -1.39 1.06 -7.99
N LYS A 52 -2.32 1.64 -7.21
CA LYS A 52 -3.71 1.16 -7.18
C LYS A 52 -4.34 1.18 -8.58
N ASN A 53 -4.18 2.28 -9.32
CA ASN A 53 -4.74 2.41 -10.65
C ASN A 53 -4.19 1.34 -11.61
N ASP A 54 -2.90 1.04 -11.52
CA ASP A 54 -2.30 -0.01 -12.35
C ASP A 54 -2.77 -1.41 -11.93
N LEU A 55 -2.89 -1.67 -10.62
CA LEU A 55 -3.45 -2.92 -10.10
C LEU A 55 -4.92 -3.10 -10.51
N ASP A 56 -5.74 -2.06 -10.43
CA ASP A 56 -7.14 -2.09 -10.86
C ASP A 56 -7.25 -2.51 -12.34
N LYS A 57 -6.38 -1.95 -13.22
CA LYS A 57 -6.33 -2.34 -14.63
C LYS A 57 -5.99 -3.82 -14.80
N HIS A 58 -4.94 -4.31 -14.14
CA HIS A 58 -4.56 -5.73 -14.20
C HIS A 58 -5.65 -6.65 -13.65
N ILE A 59 -6.35 -6.24 -12.60
CA ILE A 59 -7.49 -6.97 -12.05
C ILE A 59 -8.62 -7.02 -13.09
N LEU A 60 -8.99 -5.91 -13.71
CA LEU A 60 -10.06 -5.85 -14.70
C LEU A 60 -9.70 -6.57 -16.02
N ASP A 61 -8.42 -6.62 -16.39
CA ASP A 61 -7.93 -7.39 -17.54
C ASP A 61 -8.09 -8.91 -17.31
N ALA A 62 -7.96 -9.38 -16.06
CA ALA A 62 -7.94 -10.82 -15.71
C ALA A 62 -9.22 -11.33 -15.01
N ARG A 63 -10.04 -10.43 -14.47
CA ARG A 63 -11.27 -10.68 -13.69
C ARG A 63 -12.35 -9.67 -14.13
N ASP A 64 -13.34 -9.43 -13.28
CA ASP A 64 -14.45 -8.51 -13.54
C ASP A 64 -14.54 -7.39 -12.49
N GLN A 65 -15.41 -6.42 -12.75
CA GLN A 65 -15.67 -5.31 -11.83
C GLN A 65 -16.20 -5.81 -10.47
N LYS A 66 -16.99 -6.90 -10.47
CA LYS A 66 -17.54 -7.49 -9.25
C LYS A 66 -16.44 -7.94 -8.29
N TYR A 67 -15.42 -8.63 -8.81
CA TYR A 67 -14.25 -9.04 -8.02
C TYR A 67 -13.51 -7.83 -7.45
N LEU A 68 -13.30 -6.78 -8.25
CA LEU A 68 -12.66 -5.56 -7.78
C LEU A 68 -13.45 -4.87 -6.66
N ASP A 69 -14.77 -4.83 -6.77
CA ASP A 69 -15.65 -4.25 -5.75
C ASP A 69 -15.59 -5.05 -4.44
N GLU A 70 -15.59 -6.38 -4.51
CA GLU A 70 -15.41 -7.27 -3.35
C GLU A 70 -14.06 -7.00 -2.66
N LEU A 71 -12.99 -6.82 -3.43
CA LEU A 71 -11.67 -6.50 -2.91
C LEU A 71 -11.64 -5.12 -2.22
N ILE A 72 -12.30 -4.11 -2.79
CA ILE A 72 -12.45 -2.78 -2.18
C ILE A 72 -13.22 -2.88 -0.85
N VAL A 73 -14.26 -3.72 -0.77
CA VAL A 73 -14.98 -3.97 0.49
C VAL A 73 -14.06 -4.57 1.55
N LYS A 74 -13.22 -5.55 1.19
CA LYS A 74 -12.21 -6.10 2.10
C LYS A 74 -11.23 -5.02 2.57
N CYS A 75 -10.76 -4.16 1.67
CA CYS A 75 -9.89 -3.04 2.02
C CYS A 75 -10.52 -2.09 3.04
N LYS A 76 -11.80 -1.73 2.85
CA LYS A 76 -12.54 -0.87 3.80
C LYS A 76 -12.60 -1.50 5.19
N LYS A 77 -12.81 -2.81 5.30
CA LYS A 77 -12.82 -3.53 6.59
C LYS A 77 -11.46 -3.43 7.29
N GLU A 78 -10.36 -3.62 6.56
CA GLU A 78 -9.01 -3.50 7.13
C GLU A 78 -8.65 -2.07 7.54
N VAL A 79 -9.11 -1.06 6.78
CA VAL A 79 -8.97 0.35 7.16
C VAL A 79 -9.65 0.63 8.50
N VAL A 80 -10.87 0.12 8.71
CA VAL A 80 -11.58 0.28 9.99
C VAL A 80 -10.82 -0.39 11.14
N LYS A 81 -10.29 -1.60 10.94
CA LYS A 81 -9.46 -2.28 11.94
C LYS A 81 -8.21 -1.48 12.29
N MET A 82 -7.53 -0.95 11.28
CA MET A 82 -6.35 -0.11 11.44
C MET A 82 -6.68 1.19 12.21
N GLN A 83 -7.78 1.87 11.86
CA GLN A 83 -8.24 3.06 12.57
C GLN A 83 -8.53 2.78 14.05
N LYS A 84 -9.19 1.66 14.36
CA LYS A 84 -9.45 1.25 15.76
C LYS A 84 -8.15 1.03 16.55
N LYS A 85 -7.16 0.36 15.96
CA LYS A 85 -5.83 0.13 16.58
C LYS A 85 -5.09 1.44 16.84
N LEU A 86 -5.25 2.42 15.96
CA LEU A 86 -4.65 3.74 16.13
C LEU A 86 -5.31 4.53 17.25
N SER A 87 -6.64 4.52 17.33
CA SER A 87 -7.37 5.22 18.40
C SER A 87 -7.07 4.66 19.79
N SER A 88 -6.75 3.36 19.90
CA SER A 88 -6.37 2.73 21.17
C SER A 88 -4.90 2.92 21.53
N SER A 89 -4.06 3.44 20.63
CA SER A 89 -2.61 3.58 20.85
C SER A 89 -2.26 5.04 21.13
N SER A 90 -2.26 5.43 22.40
CA SER A 90 -2.07 6.82 22.85
C SER A 90 -0.73 7.46 22.47
N ASN A 91 0.29 6.68 22.09
CA ASN A 91 1.68 7.15 21.97
C ASN A 91 2.40 6.82 20.64
N LEU A 92 1.69 6.36 19.59
CA LEU A 92 2.36 6.06 18.32
C LEU A 92 2.59 7.33 17.49
N LYS A 93 3.85 7.77 17.39
CA LYS A 93 4.24 8.86 16.50
C LYS A 93 3.98 8.48 15.04
N THR A 94 3.32 9.35 14.28
CA THR A 94 2.86 9.13 12.89
C THR A 94 3.92 8.52 11.97
N GLY A 95 5.18 8.97 12.04
CA GLY A 95 6.22 8.42 11.15
C GLY A 95 6.66 6.99 11.51
N ARG A 96 6.54 6.55 12.77
CA ARG A 96 6.76 5.14 13.13
C ARG A 96 5.71 4.25 12.46
N ILE A 97 4.44 4.65 12.52
CA ILE A 97 3.35 3.92 11.86
C ILE A 97 3.55 3.90 10.34
N CYS A 98 3.89 5.04 9.72
CA CYS A 98 4.21 5.06 8.29
C CYS A 98 5.36 4.10 7.95
N THR A 99 6.39 4.04 8.79
CA THR A 99 7.55 3.16 8.59
C THR A 99 7.14 1.69 8.67
N ASP A 100 6.33 1.33 9.66
CA ASP A 100 5.81 -0.03 9.82
C ASP A 100 4.91 -0.43 8.63
N MET A 101 4.09 0.50 8.13
CA MET A 101 3.26 0.29 6.93
C MET A 101 4.11 0.07 5.68
N GLU A 102 5.14 0.89 5.43
CA GLU A 102 6.05 0.69 4.29
C GLU A 102 6.85 -0.61 4.41
N ASN A 103 7.26 -1.00 5.63
CA ASN A 103 7.92 -2.28 5.86
C ASN A 103 7.00 -3.46 5.57
N TYR A 104 5.75 -3.40 6.04
CA TYR A 104 4.73 -4.42 5.76
C TYR A 104 4.42 -4.49 4.26
N PHE A 105 4.22 -3.35 3.61
CA PHE A 105 4.01 -3.25 2.17
C PHE A 105 5.17 -3.87 1.38
N GLY A 106 6.42 -3.55 1.75
CA GLY A 106 7.61 -4.12 1.11
C GLY A 106 7.70 -5.64 1.26
N LYS A 107 7.31 -6.19 2.42
CA LYS A 107 7.21 -7.65 2.63
C LYS A 107 6.15 -8.27 1.70
N GLN A 108 4.97 -7.65 1.62
CA GLN A 108 3.91 -8.12 0.73
C GLN A 108 4.31 -8.05 -0.75
N LEU A 109 5.00 -6.98 -1.17
CA LEU A 109 5.55 -6.85 -2.52
C LEU A 109 6.54 -7.98 -2.85
N LYS A 110 7.50 -8.25 -1.96
CA LYS A 110 8.48 -9.32 -2.15
C LYS A 110 7.81 -10.68 -2.24
N HIS A 111 6.83 -10.95 -1.37
CA HIS A 111 6.07 -12.19 -1.38
C HIS A 111 5.30 -12.36 -2.70
N THR A 112 4.56 -11.33 -3.10
CA THR A 112 3.78 -11.31 -4.35
C THR A 112 4.66 -11.53 -5.57
N LEU A 113 5.79 -10.82 -5.69
CA LEU A 113 6.74 -10.98 -6.79
C LEU A 113 7.32 -12.40 -6.90
N GLY A 114 7.35 -13.17 -5.82
CA GLY A 114 7.78 -14.57 -5.82
C GLY A 114 6.71 -15.55 -6.32
N LEU A 115 5.44 -15.14 -6.35
CA LEU A 115 4.29 -15.94 -6.78
C LEU A 115 3.86 -15.66 -8.23
N LEU A 116 4.21 -14.49 -8.76
CA LEU A 116 3.82 -14.07 -10.12
C LEU A 116 4.72 -14.69 -11.19
N THR A 117 4.10 -15.24 -12.23
CA THR A 117 4.76 -15.69 -13.46
C THR A 117 4.39 -14.83 -14.68
N ASP A 118 3.33 -14.01 -14.59
CA ASP A 118 2.96 -13.01 -15.59
C ASP A 118 4.00 -11.88 -15.66
N GLY A 119 4.68 -11.79 -16.81
CA GLY A 119 5.69 -10.77 -17.08
C GLY A 119 5.15 -9.34 -17.04
N LYS A 120 3.90 -9.09 -17.45
CA LYS A 120 3.33 -7.73 -17.52
C LYS A 120 3.06 -7.19 -16.11
N LEU A 121 2.33 -7.95 -15.29
CA LEU A 121 2.04 -7.61 -13.90
C LEU A 121 3.32 -7.54 -13.06
N ARG A 122 4.22 -8.51 -13.22
CA ARG A 122 5.51 -8.51 -12.52
C ARG A 122 6.36 -7.29 -12.86
N ASN A 123 6.42 -6.88 -14.13
CA ASN A 123 7.15 -5.68 -14.55
C ASN A 123 6.53 -4.40 -13.95
N THR A 124 5.20 -4.30 -13.91
CA THR A 124 4.51 -3.21 -13.21
C THR A 124 4.90 -3.16 -11.72
N LEU A 125 4.90 -4.30 -11.02
CA LEU A 125 5.29 -4.34 -9.62
C LEU A 125 6.76 -3.96 -9.40
N LEU A 126 7.66 -4.38 -10.29
CA LEU A 126 9.07 -4.04 -10.23
C LEU A 126 9.33 -2.54 -10.46
N SER A 127 8.60 -1.90 -11.37
CA SER A 127 8.73 -0.44 -11.58
C SER A 127 8.29 0.35 -10.34
N HIS A 128 7.18 -0.07 -9.72
CA HIS A 128 6.70 0.55 -8.47
C HIS A 128 7.62 0.28 -7.27
N LYS A 129 8.32 -0.86 -7.25
CA LYS A 129 9.29 -1.20 -6.19
C LYS A 129 10.36 -0.14 -6.02
N HIS A 130 10.98 0.30 -7.13
CA HIS A 130 12.09 1.24 -7.08
C HIS A 130 11.68 2.58 -6.44
N SER A 131 10.54 3.12 -6.89
CA SER A 131 9.95 4.34 -6.31
C SER A 131 9.58 4.15 -4.83
N SER A 132 9.03 2.99 -4.46
CA SER A 132 8.67 2.68 -3.08
C SER A 132 9.90 2.59 -2.16
N ASP A 133 10.98 1.96 -2.62
CA ASP A 133 12.21 1.82 -1.84
C ASP A 133 12.87 3.19 -1.57
N SER A 134 12.89 4.06 -2.58
CA SER A 134 13.36 5.45 -2.43
C SER A 134 12.56 6.22 -1.38
N LEU A 135 11.22 6.18 -1.46
CA LEU A 135 10.34 6.85 -0.50
C LEU A 135 10.45 6.26 0.92
N ARG A 136 10.59 4.94 1.04
CA ARG A 136 10.81 4.26 2.32
C ARG A 136 12.12 4.68 2.97
N ASN A 137 13.20 4.81 2.20
CA ASN A 137 14.50 5.26 2.71
C ASN A 137 14.45 6.70 3.21
N GLN A 138 13.73 7.58 2.48
CA GLN A 138 13.47 8.95 2.95
C GLN A 138 12.69 8.94 4.27
N LEU A 139 11.63 8.13 4.35
CA LEU A 139 10.82 8.00 5.56
C LEU A 139 11.60 7.49 6.77
N ILE A 140 12.45 6.48 6.59
CA ILE A 140 13.30 5.95 7.66
C ILE A 140 14.29 7.01 8.15
N THR A 141 14.98 7.68 7.21
CA THR A 141 15.92 8.77 7.52
C THR A 141 15.22 9.85 8.34
N VAL A 142 14.10 10.33 7.85
CA VAL A 142 13.34 11.41 8.47
C VAL A 142 12.77 11.00 9.84
N SER A 143 12.34 9.75 9.99
CA SER A 143 11.89 9.22 11.28
C SER A 143 13.01 9.07 12.30
N LYS A 144 14.28 8.95 11.88
CA LYS A 144 15.44 8.95 12.79
C LYS A 144 15.83 10.35 13.27
N TYR A 145 15.61 11.39 12.45
CA TYR A 145 16.11 12.74 12.72
C TYR A 145 15.04 13.76 13.17
N LEU A 146 13.75 13.51 12.94
CA LEU A 146 12.68 14.50 13.13
C LEU A 146 11.50 14.03 14.00
N ILE A 147 11.58 12.84 14.58
CA ILE A 147 10.51 12.19 15.36
C ILE A 147 11.08 11.77 16.70
#